data_AF-A0A9E4BXU0-F1
#
_entry.id   AF-A0A9E4BXU0-F1
#
_cell.length_a   1.000
_cell.length_b   1.000
_cell.length_c   1.000
_cell.angle_alpha   90.00
_cell.angle_beta   90.00
_cell.angle_gamma   90.00
#
_symmetry.space_group_name_H-M   'P 1'
#
loop_
_entity.id
_entity.type
_entity.pdbx_description
1 polymer ?
#
loop_
_entity_poly.entity_id
_entity_poly.type
_entity_poly.pdbx_seq_one_letter_code
_entity_poly.pdbx_strand_id
1 'polypeptide(L)'
;LPDYPYKPDRRGYNLFGGIHLAPDMRLTLGRTDEASEATDAFNETNYAMFTLDRDYADLGRLRVFNMLKQAKDTIPDARREPTPFVGAPIQPVVRDILAAQDTWINTAYAQFDYQGIEGLNVVNKFKWKRFWQNAQDPRDSIGRPLESTASFLGLINKVDYSYGLGRFDLQPRCKSEFLRQTPFVADEERREEWALTVQLIARLPVMRRTVLESGVEQLWFSDRVQDEDALRAAGLLQDTGDWRSTHVAVQLSTTSDYQGYRLTTQAGLRFGRILSERVIEDSERPGVFKTDDKGKNETTTFITVFAGLE
;
A
#
# COMPACT_ATOMS: atom_id res chain seq x y z
N LEU A 1 27.68 -13.69 -4.95
CA LEU A 1 27.20 -15.08 -4.72
C LEU A 1 26.17 -15.40 -5.79
N PRO A 2 26.07 -16.65 -6.25
CA PRO A 2 25.00 -17.07 -7.16
C PRO A 2 23.64 -16.81 -6.52
N ASP A 3 22.69 -16.31 -7.30
CA ASP A 3 21.35 -15.94 -6.84
C ASP A 3 20.49 -17.22 -6.80
N TYR A 4 20.58 -17.96 -5.69
CA TYR A 4 19.75 -19.14 -5.49
C TYR A 4 18.32 -18.72 -5.14
N PRO A 5 17.28 -19.44 -5.62
CA PRO A 5 15.88 -19.14 -5.30
C PRO A 5 15.52 -19.39 -3.82
N TYR A 6 16.44 -19.97 -3.04
CA TYR A 6 16.29 -20.24 -1.62
C TYR A 6 17.34 -19.48 -0.81
N LYS A 7 16.97 -19.10 0.42
CA LYS A 7 17.94 -18.58 1.38
C LYS A 7 19.00 -19.65 1.67
N PRO A 8 20.26 -19.28 1.92
CA PRO A 8 21.36 -20.24 2.09
C PRO A 8 21.15 -21.30 3.17
N ASP A 9 20.29 -21.03 4.15
CA ASP A 9 19.97 -21.92 5.29
C ASP A 9 18.72 -22.80 5.06
N ARG A 10 18.35 -23.07 3.81
CA ARG A 10 17.12 -23.81 3.49
C ARG A 10 17.36 -24.90 2.48
N ARG A 11 16.80 -26.08 2.77
CA ARG A 11 16.74 -27.21 1.84
C ARG A 11 15.32 -27.73 1.75
N GLY A 12 14.86 -28.03 0.55
CA GLY A 12 13.49 -28.51 0.35
C GLY A 12 13.13 -28.70 -1.11
N TYR A 13 11.83 -28.90 -1.35
CA TYR A 13 11.25 -28.96 -2.68
C TYR A 13 9.90 -28.27 -2.72
N ASN A 14 9.49 -27.89 -3.92
CA ASN A 14 8.13 -27.45 -4.21
C ASN A 14 7.61 -28.25 -5.40
N LEU A 15 6.54 -29.01 -5.20
CA LEU A 15 5.85 -29.76 -6.23
C LEU A 15 4.49 -29.15 -6.48
N PHE A 16 4.18 -28.82 -7.74
CA PHE A 16 2.89 -28.26 -8.10
C PHE A 16 2.40 -28.79 -9.45
N GLY A 17 1.07 -28.80 -9.60
CA GLY A 17 0.38 -29.13 -10.83
C GLY A 17 -0.79 -28.19 -11.04
N GLY A 18 -1.10 -27.85 -12.29
CA GLY A 18 -2.21 -26.96 -12.59
C GLY A 18 -2.99 -27.38 -13.81
N ILE A 19 -4.29 -27.04 -13.80
CA ILE A 19 -5.22 -27.25 -14.90
C ILE A 19 -5.76 -25.90 -15.35
N HIS A 20 -5.88 -25.74 -16.66
CA HIS A 20 -6.63 -24.63 -17.24
C HIS A 20 -8.11 -25.02 -17.26
N LEU A 21 -8.92 -24.31 -16.48
CA LEU A 21 -10.38 -24.48 -16.50
C LEU A 21 -10.98 -23.79 -17.73
N ALA A 22 -10.32 -22.73 -18.20
CA ALA A 22 -10.58 -21.98 -19.42
C ALA A 22 -9.26 -21.31 -19.88
N PRO A 23 -9.18 -20.69 -21.08
CA PRO A 23 -7.96 -20.02 -21.55
C PRO A 23 -7.43 -18.94 -20.59
N ASP A 24 -8.35 -18.25 -19.92
CA ASP A 24 -8.16 -17.15 -18.97
C ASP A 24 -8.17 -17.60 -17.51
N MET A 25 -8.49 -18.87 -17.22
CA MET A 25 -8.69 -19.40 -15.86
C MET A 25 -7.77 -20.58 -15.57
N ARG A 26 -6.97 -20.49 -14.51
CA ARG A 26 -6.06 -21.55 -14.08
C ARG A 26 -6.27 -21.87 -12.61
N LEU A 27 -6.34 -23.16 -12.31
CA LEU A 27 -6.29 -23.71 -10.96
C LEU A 27 -4.96 -24.45 -10.80
N THR A 28 -4.22 -24.15 -9.74
CA THR A 28 -2.95 -24.79 -9.40
C THR A 28 -3.01 -25.34 -7.99
N LEU A 29 -2.61 -26.58 -7.81
CA LEU A 29 -2.44 -27.21 -6.50
C LEU A 29 -0.94 -27.48 -6.32
N GLY A 30 -0.43 -27.28 -5.11
CA GLY A 30 0.97 -27.57 -4.83
C GLY A 30 1.23 -27.83 -3.36
N ARG A 31 2.43 -28.35 -3.12
CA ARG A 31 2.97 -28.63 -1.80
C ARG A 31 4.44 -28.20 -1.78
N THR A 32 4.78 -27.42 -0.77
CA THR A 32 6.14 -27.03 -0.45
C THR A 32 6.53 -27.70 0.86
N ASP A 33 7.67 -28.38 0.87
CA ASP A 33 8.28 -28.94 2.09
C ASP A 33 9.73 -28.43 2.15
N GLU A 34 10.05 -27.66 3.19
CA GLU A 34 11.37 -27.08 3.45
C GLU A 34 11.80 -27.34 4.89
N ALA A 35 13.10 -27.46 5.11
CA ALA A 35 13.73 -27.53 6.43
C ALA A 35 14.90 -26.53 6.51
N SER A 36 15.16 -26.01 7.71
CA SER A 36 16.36 -25.26 8.01
C SER A 36 17.59 -26.18 8.04
N GLU A 37 18.74 -25.71 7.58
CA GLU A 37 20.00 -26.47 7.71
C GLU A 37 20.68 -26.25 9.06
N ALA A 38 20.45 -25.10 9.70
CA ALA A 38 21.02 -24.71 10.98
C ALA A 38 20.17 -25.10 12.21
N THR A 39 18.87 -25.39 12.02
CA THR A 39 17.92 -25.66 13.12
C THR A 39 16.95 -26.78 12.77
N ASP A 40 16.23 -27.32 13.75
CA ASP A 40 15.17 -28.33 13.55
C ASP A 40 13.85 -27.74 13.00
N ALA A 41 13.86 -26.49 12.54
CA ALA A 41 12.68 -25.81 12.02
C ALA A 41 12.30 -26.30 10.61
N PHE A 42 10.99 -26.36 10.35
CA PHE A 42 10.43 -26.86 9.10
C PHE A 42 9.26 -26.00 8.59
N ASN A 43 8.98 -26.11 7.30
CA ASN A 43 7.83 -25.52 6.63
C ASN A 43 7.16 -26.57 5.73
N GLU A 44 5.96 -26.97 6.09
CA GLU A 44 5.09 -27.79 5.24
C GLU A 44 3.86 -26.97 4.84
N THR A 45 3.73 -26.65 3.56
CA THR A 45 2.63 -25.84 3.06
C THR A 45 1.95 -26.52 1.88
N ASN A 46 0.68 -26.89 2.06
CA ASN A 46 -0.20 -27.26 0.96
C ASN A 46 -0.94 -26.01 0.48
N TYR A 47 -1.08 -25.83 -0.82
CA TYR A 47 -1.78 -24.67 -1.36
C TYR A 47 -2.62 -24.99 -2.59
N ALA A 48 -3.72 -24.24 -2.70
CA ALA A 48 -4.55 -24.16 -3.89
C ALA A 48 -4.58 -22.69 -4.34
N MET A 49 -4.34 -22.47 -5.63
CA MET A 49 -4.27 -21.14 -6.23
C MET A 49 -5.14 -21.08 -7.48
N PHE A 50 -6.08 -20.16 -7.48
CA PHE A 50 -6.93 -19.84 -8.62
C PHE A 50 -6.55 -18.47 -9.18
N THR A 51 -6.43 -18.38 -10.50
CA THR A 51 -6.18 -17.13 -11.22
C THR A 51 -7.14 -17.00 -12.40
N LEU A 52 -7.72 -15.82 -12.56
CA LEU A 52 -8.48 -15.39 -13.73
C LEU A 52 -7.87 -14.09 -14.25
N ASP A 53 -7.59 -14.02 -15.54
CA ASP A 53 -7.14 -12.80 -16.21
C ASP A 53 -7.84 -12.69 -17.56
N ARG A 54 -8.88 -11.86 -17.60
CA ARG A 54 -9.75 -11.73 -18.76
C ARG A 54 -9.89 -10.29 -19.18
N ASP A 55 -9.68 -10.06 -20.46
CA ASP A 55 -9.92 -8.78 -21.12
C ASP A 55 -11.29 -8.82 -21.83
N TYR A 56 -12.15 -7.85 -21.53
CA TYR A 56 -13.46 -7.69 -22.16
C TYR A 56 -13.40 -6.50 -23.11
N ALA A 57 -13.62 -6.77 -24.40
CA ALA A 57 -13.73 -5.73 -25.41
C ALA A 57 -14.73 -4.65 -24.96
N ASP A 58 -14.35 -3.39 -25.16
CA ASP A 58 -15.15 -2.18 -24.87
C ASP A 58 -15.54 -1.97 -23.40
N LEU A 59 -15.02 -2.79 -22.47
CA LEU A 59 -15.27 -2.65 -21.03
C LEU A 59 -13.96 -2.51 -20.26
N GLY A 60 -13.03 -3.45 -20.46
CA GLY A 60 -11.71 -3.47 -19.82
C GLY A 60 -11.36 -4.82 -19.20
N ARG A 61 -10.39 -4.83 -18.28
CA ARG A 61 -9.69 -6.05 -17.84
C ARG A 61 -10.03 -6.42 -16.39
N LEU A 62 -10.47 -7.66 -16.18
CA LEU A 62 -10.72 -8.26 -14.87
C LEU A 62 -9.60 -9.24 -14.52
N ARG A 63 -9.00 -9.03 -13.36
CA ARG A 63 -7.96 -9.88 -12.79
C ARG A 63 -8.39 -10.37 -11.41
N VAL A 64 -8.48 -11.67 -11.22
CA VAL A 64 -8.81 -12.27 -9.93
C VAL A 64 -7.72 -13.28 -9.56
N PHE A 65 -7.33 -13.25 -8.30
CA PHE A 65 -6.41 -14.19 -7.70
C PHE A 65 -7.00 -14.64 -6.38
N ASN A 66 -7.03 -15.94 -6.14
CA ASN A 66 -7.31 -16.49 -4.83
C ASN A 66 -6.28 -17.56 -4.51
N MET A 67 -5.75 -17.55 -3.29
CA MET A 67 -4.84 -18.58 -2.82
C MET A 67 -5.22 -18.98 -1.40
N LEU A 68 -5.54 -20.25 -1.24
CA LEU A 68 -5.72 -20.89 0.05
C LEU A 68 -4.47 -21.71 0.35
N LYS A 69 -3.94 -21.55 1.56
CA LYS A 69 -2.81 -22.32 2.07
C LYS A 69 -3.20 -22.96 3.38
N GLN A 70 -2.72 -24.18 3.59
CA GLN A 70 -2.59 -24.80 4.90
C GLN A 70 -1.09 -24.86 5.19
N ALA A 71 -0.62 -23.99 6.07
CA ALA A 71 0.80 -23.84 6.38
C ALA A 71 1.09 -24.37 7.78
N LYS A 72 2.21 -25.08 7.90
CA LYS A 72 2.87 -25.42 9.16
C LYS A 72 4.32 -24.97 9.07
N ASP A 73 4.57 -23.72 9.42
CA ASP A 73 5.86 -23.06 9.23
C ASP A 73 6.44 -22.56 10.56
N THR A 74 7.54 -23.18 10.95
CA THR A 74 8.30 -22.85 12.16
C THR A 74 9.64 -22.20 11.85
N ILE A 75 9.99 -22.01 10.56
CA ILE A 75 11.27 -21.44 10.14
C ILE A 75 11.23 -19.92 10.33
N PRO A 76 11.98 -19.34 11.29
CA PRO A 76 11.96 -17.90 11.52
C PRO A 76 12.58 -17.16 10.33
N ASP A 77 11.83 -16.24 9.72
CA ASP A 77 12.33 -15.44 8.61
C ASP A 77 12.60 -13.99 9.01
N ALA A 78 13.55 -13.79 9.93
CA ALA A 78 13.91 -12.45 10.38
C ALA A 78 14.45 -11.61 9.21
N ARG A 79 13.99 -10.35 9.13
CA ARG A 79 14.33 -9.43 8.03
C ARG A 79 14.97 -8.18 8.57
N ARG A 80 15.85 -7.58 7.78
CA ARG A 80 16.26 -6.19 7.98
C ARG A 80 15.46 -5.33 7.04
N GLU A 81 14.99 -4.21 7.53
CA GLU A 81 14.37 -3.22 6.65
C GLU A 81 15.40 -2.74 5.62
N PRO A 82 14.98 -2.56 4.36
CA PRO A 82 15.87 -2.04 3.33
C PRO A 82 16.40 -0.66 3.74
N THR A 83 17.72 -0.47 3.69
CA THR A 83 18.33 0.82 3.98
C THR A 83 18.13 1.76 2.78
N PRO A 84 17.63 2.99 3.01
CA PRO A 84 17.24 3.89 1.92
C PRO A 84 18.43 4.45 1.11
N PHE A 85 19.65 4.42 1.66
CA PHE A 85 20.86 4.88 0.97
C PHE A 85 22.12 4.20 1.55
N VAL A 86 23.20 4.22 0.77
CA VAL A 86 24.52 3.70 1.16
C VAL A 86 25.08 4.55 2.30
N GLY A 87 25.36 3.93 3.46
CA GLY A 87 25.87 4.60 4.66
C GLY A 87 24.82 4.93 5.72
N ALA A 88 23.54 4.61 5.50
CA ALA A 88 22.54 4.64 6.57
C ALA A 88 22.96 3.69 7.71
N PRO A 89 22.68 4.02 8.99
CA PRO A 89 22.91 3.11 10.09
C PRO A 89 22.23 1.77 9.81
N ILE A 90 22.90 0.67 10.17
CA ILE A 90 22.37 -0.68 9.97
C ILE A 90 21.05 -0.77 10.72
N GLN A 91 19.95 -0.98 9.99
CA GLN A 91 18.63 -1.11 10.59
C GLN A 91 18.58 -2.36 11.48
N PRO A 92 17.89 -2.28 12.63
CA PRO A 92 17.74 -3.43 13.51
C PRO A 92 17.05 -4.59 12.77
N VAL A 93 17.38 -5.80 13.20
CA VAL A 93 16.71 -7.00 12.68
C VAL A 93 15.28 -7.02 13.22
N VAL A 94 14.31 -6.96 12.32
CA VAL A 94 12.90 -7.21 12.62
C VAL A 94 12.72 -8.72 12.71
N ARG A 95 12.41 -9.19 13.91
CA ARG A 95 12.16 -10.61 14.15
C ARG A 95 10.87 -11.03 13.48
N ASP A 96 10.86 -12.25 12.98
CA ASP A 96 9.64 -12.86 12.48
C ASP A 96 8.76 -13.29 13.65
N ILE A 97 7.48 -12.95 13.54
CA ILE A 97 6.44 -13.31 14.49
C ILE A 97 5.95 -14.75 14.30
N LEU A 98 6.33 -15.41 13.20
CA LEU A 98 5.92 -16.78 12.88
C LEU A 98 4.38 -16.93 12.87
N ALA A 99 3.71 -16.09 12.08
CA ALA A 99 2.25 -16.07 12.01
C ALA A 99 1.63 -17.31 11.31
N ALA A 100 2.44 -18.26 10.84
CA ALA A 100 2.00 -19.39 10.02
C ALA A 100 2.38 -20.77 10.59
N GLN A 101 2.56 -20.90 11.91
CA GLN A 101 3.03 -22.13 12.58
C GLN A 101 2.09 -23.34 12.42
N ASP A 102 0.78 -23.11 12.44
CA ASP A 102 -0.24 -24.07 12.02
C ASP A 102 -1.51 -23.30 11.69
N THR A 103 -1.61 -22.87 10.43
CA THR A 103 -2.52 -21.79 10.04
C THR A 103 -3.12 -22.02 8.67
N TRP A 104 -4.43 -21.80 8.55
CA TRP A 104 -5.08 -21.62 7.25
C TRP A 104 -4.97 -20.17 6.81
N ILE A 105 -4.45 -19.95 5.61
CA ILE A 105 -4.23 -18.62 5.04
C ILE A 105 -5.00 -18.51 3.75
N ASN A 106 -6.00 -17.64 3.69
CA ASN A 106 -6.67 -17.26 2.45
C ASN A 106 -6.21 -15.87 2.03
N THR A 107 -5.77 -15.73 0.78
CA THR A 107 -5.53 -14.43 0.14
C THR A 107 -6.41 -14.34 -1.10
N ALA A 108 -7.38 -13.43 -1.08
CA ALA A 108 -8.16 -13.04 -2.24
C ALA A 108 -7.70 -11.67 -2.75
N TYR A 109 -7.68 -11.52 -4.06
CA TYR A 109 -7.40 -10.28 -4.75
C TYR A 109 -8.27 -10.19 -5.99
N ALA A 110 -8.86 -9.02 -6.23
CA ALA A 110 -9.58 -8.73 -7.45
C ALA A 110 -9.22 -7.32 -7.91
N GLN A 111 -9.00 -7.16 -9.20
CA GLN A 111 -8.81 -5.86 -9.83
C GLN A 111 -9.66 -5.77 -11.08
N PHE A 112 -10.34 -4.65 -11.24
CA PHE A 112 -11.06 -4.32 -12.46
C PHE A 112 -10.59 -2.97 -12.98
N ASP A 113 -10.09 -2.97 -14.21
CA ASP A 113 -9.66 -1.78 -14.94
C ASP A 113 -10.67 -1.50 -16.03
N TYR A 114 -11.47 -0.44 -15.85
CA TYR A 114 -12.43 0.00 -16.85
C TYR A 114 -11.79 1.02 -17.79
N GLN A 115 -11.91 0.76 -19.09
CA GLN A 115 -11.37 1.58 -20.18
C GLN A 115 -12.38 1.77 -21.33
N GLY A 116 -13.66 1.51 -21.08
CA GLY A 116 -14.71 1.56 -22.11
C GLY A 116 -15.06 2.97 -22.60
N ILE A 117 -14.60 4.02 -21.92
CA ILE A 117 -14.80 5.43 -22.33
C ILE A 117 -13.43 6.04 -22.59
N GLU A 118 -13.29 6.67 -23.77
CA GLU A 118 -12.04 7.34 -24.15
C GLU A 118 -11.65 8.42 -23.13
N GLY A 119 -10.39 8.39 -22.72
CA GLY A 119 -9.84 9.32 -21.73
C GLY A 119 -10.20 9.01 -20.28
N LEU A 120 -11.15 8.12 -19.99
CA LEU A 120 -11.55 7.73 -18.63
C LEU A 120 -10.90 6.40 -18.22
N ASN A 121 -10.14 6.43 -17.13
CA ASN A 121 -9.59 5.25 -16.50
C ASN A 121 -10.19 5.09 -15.11
N VAL A 122 -10.83 3.94 -14.85
CA VAL A 122 -11.30 3.58 -13.51
C VAL A 122 -10.64 2.28 -13.09
N VAL A 123 -9.94 2.29 -11.96
CA VAL A 123 -9.24 1.13 -11.43
C VAL A 123 -9.76 0.83 -10.03
N ASN A 124 -10.37 -0.34 -9.86
CA ASN A 124 -10.84 -0.84 -8.57
C ASN A 124 -9.97 -2.02 -8.16
N LYS A 125 -9.44 -1.99 -6.94
CA LYS A 125 -8.64 -3.08 -6.37
C LYS A 125 -9.23 -3.47 -5.03
N PHE A 126 -9.46 -4.76 -4.88
CA PHE A 126 -9.85 -5.40 -3.64
C PHE A 126 -8.77 -6.39 -3.25
N LYS A 127 -8.41 -6.40 -1.98
CA LYS A 127 -7.53 -7.39 -1.39
C LYS A 127 -8.08 -7.80 -0.05
N TRP A 128 -8.18 -9.10 0.16
CA TRP A 128 -8.55 -9.67 1.44
C TRP A 128 -7.57 -10.75 1.81
N LYS A 129 -7.12 -10.75 3.06
CA LYS A 129 -6.34 -11.82 3.64
C LYS A 129 -6.93 -12.22 4.97
N ARG A 130 -6.91 -13.52 5.25
CA ARG A 130 -7.32 -14.04 6.52
C ARG A 130 -6.42 -15.20 6.93
N PHE A 131 -6.00 -15.15 8.18
CA PHE A 131 -5.21 -16.17 8.84
C PHE A 131 -6.09 -16.74 9.95
N TRP A 132 -6.27 -18.05 9.94
CA TRP A 132 -6.98 -18.79 10.97
C TRP A 132 -6.00 -19.74 11.62
N GLN A 133 -5.63 -19.46 12.86
CA GLN A 133 -4.74 -20.33 13.64
C GLN A 133 -5.51 -21.59 14.04
N ASN A 134 -4.91 -22.76 13.86
CA ASN A 134 -5.50 -24.03 14.29
C ASN A 134 -5.22 -24.32 15.77
N ALA A 135 -4.17 -23.73 16.33
CA ALA A 135 -3.80 -23.88 17.74
C ALA A 135 -4.79 -23.17 18.68
N GLN A 136 -5.02 -23.74 19.86
CA GLN A 136 -5.90 -23.15 20.90
C GLN A 136 -5.29 -21.93 21.59
N ASP A 137 -3.97 -21.91 21.79
CA ASP A 137 -3.21 -20.79 22.36
C ASP A 137 -2.01 -20.50 21.44
N PRO A 138 -2.24 -19.88 20.27
CA PRO A 138 -1.16 -19.60 19.33
C PRO A 138 -0.23 -18.53 19.92
N ARG A 139 1.07 -18.75 19.83
CA ARG A 139 2.09 -17.85 20.36
C ARG A 139 3.16 -17.55 19.33
N ASP A 140 3.72 -16.35 19.39
CA ASP A 140 4.83 -15.96 18.53
C ASP A 140 6.16 -16.59 18.98
N SER A 141 7.25 -16.26 18.27
CA SER A 141 8.60 -16.78 18.54
C SER A 141 9.17 -16.42 19.93
N ILE A 142 8.56 -15.47 20.66
CA ILE A 142 8.98 -15.06 22.01
C ILE A 142 7.88 -15.32 23.06
N GLY A 143 6.82 -16.04 22.71
CA GLY A 143 5.76 -16.45 23.62
C GLY A 143 4.62 -15.46 23.80
N ARG A 144 4.55 -14.37 23.02
CA ARG A 144 3.41 -13.43 23.06
C ARG A 144 2.17 -14.09 22.44
N PRO A 145 0.97 -13.83 22.98
CA PRO A 145 -0.27 -14.37 22.44
C PRO A 145 -0.53 -13.82 21.02
N LEU A 146 -0.85 -14.71 20.09
CA LEU A 146 -1.31 -14.36 18.75
C LEU A 146 -2.84 -14.34 18.72
N GLU A 147 -3.39 -13.52 17.83
CA GLU A 147 -4.81 -13.56 17.50
C GLU A 147 -5.15 -14.91 16.87
N SER A 148 -6.24 -15.53 17.34
CA SER A 148 -6.79 -16.75 16.72
C SER A 148 -7.17 -16.52 15.25
N THR A 149 -7.56 -15.29 14.92
CA THR A 149 -7.84 -14.85 13.55
C THR A 149 -7.25 -13.47 13.30
N ALA A 150 -6.24 -13.40 12.44
CA ALA A 150 -5.73 -12.14 11.90
C ALA A 150 -6.30 -11.89 10.50
N SER A 151 -6.50 -10.62 10.12
CA SER A 151 -7.13 -10.30 8.85
C SER A 151 -6.65 -8.96 8.27
N PHE A 152 -6.72 -8.86 6.95
CA PHE A 152 -6.46 -7.63 6.21
C PHE A 152 -7.53 -7.47 5.14
N LEU A 153 -8.11 -6.29 5.05
CA LEU A 153 -9.02 -5.88 4.00
C LEU A 153 -8.51 -4.55 3.43
N GLY A 154 -8.31 -4.51 2.12
CA GLY A 154 -7.90 -3.31 1.40
C GLY A 154 -8.81 -3.09 0.19
N LEU A 155 -9.32 -1.87 0.06
CA LEU A 155 -10.08 -1.40 -1.08
C LEU A 155 -9.40 -0.14 -1.62
N ILE A 156 -9.14 -0.10 -2.92
CA ILE A 156 -8.58 1.08 -3.59
C ILE A 156 -9.41 1.32 -4.84
N ASN A 157 -10.02 2.49 -4.93
CA ASN A 157 -10.74 2.94 -6.10
C ASN A 157 -10.02 4.17 -6.66
N LYS A 158 -9.68 4.15 -7.94
CA LYS A 158 -9.02 5.25 -8.64
C LYS A 158 -9.84 5.62 -9.87
N VAL A 159 -9.96 6.90 -10.11
CA VAL A 159 -10.55 7.46 -11.33
C VAL A 159 -9.62 8.55 -11.82
N ASP A 160 -9.28 8.54 -13.10
CA ASP A 160 -8.67 9.68 -13.77
C ASP A 160 -9.31 9.90 -15.13
N TYR A 161 -9.37 11.17 -15.54
CA TYR A 161 -9.89 11.55 -16.85
C TYR A 161 -8.90 12.48 -17.53
N SER A 162 -8.49 12.16 -18.75
CA SER A 162 -7.61 13.00 -19.56
C SER A 162 -8.43 13.82 -20.54
N TYR A 163 -8.36 15.14 -20.40
CA TYR A 163 -9.09 16.08 -21.23
C TYR A 163 -8.16 17.13 -21.82
N GLY A 164 -8.07 17.17 -23.15
CA GLY A 164 -7.33 18.19 -23.88
C GLY A 164 -8.14 19.48 -24.02
N LEU A 165 -7.62 20.60 -23.52
CA LEU A 165 -8.19 21.93 -23.64
C LEU A 165 -7.22 22.86 -24.38
N GLY A 166 -7.26 22.81 -25.72
CA GLY A 166 -6.41 23.63 -26.58
C GLY A 166 -4.93 23.27 -26.43
N ARG A 167 -4.15 24.14 -25.77
CA ARG A 167 -2.73 23.89 -25.46
C ARG A 167 -2.52 23.25 -24.09
N PHE A 168 -3.58 23.08 -23.31
CA PHE A 168 -3.50 22.49 -21.97
C PHE A 168 -4.00 21.06 -22.00
N ASP A 169 -3.33 20.18 -21.26
CA ASP A 169 -3.87 18.88 -20.89
C ASP A 169 -4.28 18.92 -19.42
N LEU A 170 -5.57 18.71 -19.15
CA LEU A 170 -6.11 18.65 -17.81
C LEU A 170 -6.35 17.19 -17.42
N GLN A 171 -5.96 16.84 -16.20
CA GLN A 171 -6.13 15.50 -15.66
C GLN A 171 -6.64 15.56 -14.22
N PRO A 172 -7.97 15.68 -14.00
CA PRO A 172 -8.56 15.37 -12.71
C PRO A 172 -8.31 13.90 -12.36
N ARG A 173 -7.94 13.64 -11.11
CA ARG A 173 -7.89 12.29 -10.55
C ARG A 173 -8.50 12.26 -9.16
N CYS A 174 -9.10 11.13 -8.83
CA CYS A 174 -9.66 10.85 -7.52
C CYS A 174 -9.20 9.45 -7.11
N LYS A 175 -8.80 9.29 -5.86
CA LYS A 175 -8.38 8.02 -5.29
C LYS A 175 -8.98 7.89 -3.90
N SER A 176 -9.72 6.82 -3.67
CA SER A 176 -10.18 6.44 -2.34
C SER A 176 -9.51 5.14 -1.93
N GLU A 177 -9.02 5.09 -0.69
CA GLU A 177 -8.38 3.94 -0.08
C GLU A 177 -9.06 3.64 1.24
N PHE A 178 -9.38 2.38 1.46
CA PHE A 178 -9.86 1.89 2.74
C PHE A 178 -9.04 0.68 3.14
N LEU A 179 -8.60 0.66 4.39
CA LEU A 179 -7.82 -0.40 4.98
C LEU A 179 -8.45 -0.78 6.30
N ARG A 180 -8.65 -2.08 6.52
CA ARG A 180 -8.99 -2.61 7.84
C ARG A 180 -8.10 -3.81 8.13
N GLN A 181 -7.43 -3.77 9.27
CA GLN A 181 -6.46 -4.78 9.64
C GLN A 181 -6.65 -5.19 11.10
N THR A 182 -6.81 -6.49 11.30
CA THR A 182 -6.64 -7.14 12.60
C THR A 182 -5.20 -7.60 12.69
N PRO A 183 -4.44 -7.19 13.72
CA PRO A 183 -3.05 -7.55 13.86
C PRO A 183 -2.87 -9.05 14.11
N PHE A 184 -1.62 -9.50 14.06
CA PHE A 184 -1.29 -10.89 14.38
C PHE A 184 -1.09 -11.12 15.87
N VAL A 185 -0.53 -10.14 16.58
CA VAL A 185 -0.32 -10.20 18.03
C VAL A 185 -1.56 -9.66 18.72
N ALA A 186 -2.07 -10.36 19.74
CA ALA A 186 -3.34 -10.02 20.40
C ALA A 186 -3.31 -8.68 21.15
N ASP A 187 -2.15 -8.28 21.65
CA ASP A 187 -1.97 -7.02 22.37
C ASP A 187 -1.76 -5.81 21.45
N GLU A 188 -1.66 -6.02 20.13
CA GLU A 188 -1.55 -4.93 19.17
C GLU A 188 -2.92 -4.35 18.83
N GLU A 189 -2.95 -3.06 18.50
CA GLU A 189 -4.18 -2.37 18.15
C GLU A 189 -4.66 -2.72 16.74
N ARG A 190 -5.99 -2.77 16.57
CA ARG A 190 -6.61 -2.88 15.25
C ARG A 190 -6.46 -1.56 14.52
N ARG A 191 -6.33 -1.63 13.20
CA ARG A 191 -6.17 -0.46 12.33
C ARG A 191 -7.32 -0.37 11.34
N GLU A 192 -7.96 0.77 11.22
CA GLU A 192 -9.05 0.98 10.25
C GLU A 192 -8.95 2.36 9.59
N GLU A 193 -8.24 2.45 8.48
CA GLU A 193 -7.99 3.75 7.86
C GLU A 193 -8.86 3.98 6.63
N TRP A 194 -9.21 5.24 6.41
CA TRP A 194 -9.77 5.71 5.15
C TRP A 194 -9.03 6.95 4.66
N ALA A 195 -8.70 6.97 3.37
CA ALA A 195 -8.09 8.11 2.72
C ALA A 195 -8.82 8.45 1.41
N LEU A 196 -9.01 9.73 1.14
CA LEU A 196 -9.51 10.26 -0.12
C LEU A 196 -8.55 11.32 -0.63
N THR A 197 -7.99 11.09 -1.81
CA THR A 197 -7.16 12.06 -2.52
C THR A 197 -7.89 12.53 -3.76
N VAL A 198 -8.06 13.83 -3.90
CA VAL A 198 -8.55 14.48 -5.11
C VAL A 198 -7.44 15.38 -5.64
N GLN A 199 -7.12 15.25 -6.92
CA GLN A 199 -6.06 16.01 -7.55
C GLN A 199 -6.51 16.54 -8.91
N LEU A 200 -5.99 17.69 -9.30
CA LEU A 200 -6.11 18.23 -10.64
C LEU A 200 -4.72 18.62 -11.11
N ILE A 201 -4.28 18.00 -12.21
CA ILE A 201 -3.01 18.31 -12.87
C ILE A 201 -3.30 19.04 -14.18
N ALA A 202 -2.56 20.11 -14.45
CA ALA A 202 -2.55 20.82 -15.72
C ALA A 202 -1.15 20.78 -16.32
N ARG A 203 -1.04 20.41 -17.60
CA ARG A 203 0.21 20.41 -18.36
C ARG A 203 0.12 21.38 -19.51
N LEU A 204 1.17 22.18 -19.69
CA LEU A 204 1.32 23.15 -20.76
C LEU A 204 2.69 22.96 -21.45
N PRO A 205 2.74 22.53 -22.72
CA PRO A 205 3.97 22.56 -23.51
C PRO A 205 4.30 24.02 -23.86
N VAL A 206 5.28 24.59 -23.15
CA VAL A 206 5.73 25.97 -23.33
C VAL A 206 6.62 26.07 -24.57
N MET A 207 7.50 25.08 -24.76
CA MET A 207 8.39 24.95 -25.92
C MET A 207 8.47 23.48 -26.36
N ARG A 208 9.13 23.19 -27.49
CA ARG A 208 9.24 21.82 -28.07
C ARG A 208 9.78 20.77 -27.09
N ARG A 209 10.61 21.18 -26.13
CA ARG A 209 11.25 20.29 -25.15
C ARG A 209 11.05 20.77 -23.71
N THR A 210 10.13 21.70 -23.49
CA THR A 210 9.87 22.29 -22.17
C THR A 210 8.39 22.23 -21.86
N VAL A 211 8.06 21.58 -20.75
CA VAL A 211 6.69 21.43 -20.25
C VAL A 211 6.61 22.06 -18.87
N LEU A 212 5.61 22.91 -18.69
CA LEU A 212 5.18 23.41 -17.39
C LEU A 212 4.05 22.52 -16.90
N GLU A 213 4.19 21.96 -15.71
CA GLU A 213 3.15 21.20 -15.02
C GLU A 213 2.77 21.95 -13.73
N SER A 214 1.49 22.06 -13.47
CA SER A 214 0.97 22.54 -12.20
C SER A 214 -0.08 21.58 -11.67
N GLY A 215 -0.24 21.54 -10.36
CA GLY A 215 -1.23 20.68 -9.75
C GLY A 215 -1.70 21.17 -8.39
N VAL A 216 -2.94 20.84 -8.08
CA VAL A 216 -3.50 20.93 -6.73
C VAL A 216 -3.91 19.53 -6.28
N GLU A 217 -3.62 19.21 -5.03
CA GLU A 217 -4.01 17.97 -4.38
C GLU A 217 -4.67 18.29 -3.04
N GLN A 218 -5.77 17.62 -2.77
CA GLN A 218 -6.47 17.62 -1.50
C GLN A 218 -6.55 16.19 -1.00
N LEU A 219 -6.07 15.96 0.22
CA LEU A 219 -6.14 14.68 0.91
C LEU A 219 -6.97 14.83 2.18
N TRP A 220 -7.85 13.87 2.42
CA TRP A 220 -8.52 13.65 3.68
C TRP A 220 -8.14 12.26 4.17
N PHE A 221 -7.70 12.17 5.42
CA PHE A 221 -7.31 10.93 6.07
C PHE A 221 -8.08 10.80 7.38
N SER A 222 -8.60 9.61 7.64
CA SER A 222 -9.26 9.25 8.88
C SER A 222 -8.70 7.92 9.40
N ASP A 223 -8.26 7.92 10.65
CA ASP A 223 -7.66 6.75 11.31
C ASP A 223 -8.72 5.74 11.77
N ARG A 224 -9.98 6.18 11.96
CA ARG A 224 -11.19 5.43 12.41
C ARG A 224 -11.03 4.41 13.54
N VAL A 225 -9.90 4.41 14.26
CA VAL A 225 -9.66 3.57 15.43
C VAL A 225 -10.11 4.29 16.69
N GLN A 226 -9.86 5.59 16.79
CA GLN A 226 -10.29 6.42 17.91
C GLN A 226 -11.75 6.84 17.74
N ASP A 227 -12.53 6.82 18.82
CA ASP A 227 -13.90 7.35 18.85
C ASP A 227 -13.86 8.79 19.37
N GLU A 228 -14.09 9.77 18.48
CA GLU A 228 -13.97 11.19 18.85
C GLU A 228 -15.08 11.64 19.81
N ASP A 229 -16.25 10.98 19.81
CA ASP A 229 -17.30 11.23 20.79
C ASP A 229 -16.86 10.74 22.17
N ALA A 230 -16.22 9.56 22.24
CA ALA A 230 -15.68 9.02 23.49
C ALA A 230 -14.53 9.88 24.05
N LEU A 231 -13.61 10.37 23.20
CA LEU A 231 -12.54 11.27 23.61
C LEU A 231 -13.09 12.58 24.19
N ARG A 232 -14.11 13.16 23.53
CA ARG A 232 -14.78 14.38 24.00
C ARG A 232 -15.52 14.15 25.31
N ALA A 233 -16.25 13.03 25.43
CA ALA A 233 -16.96 12.67 26.65
C ALA A 233 -16.00 12.42 27.83
N ALA A 234 -14.81 11.87 27.56
CA ALA A 234 -13.76 11.64 28.56
C ALA A 234 -12.89 12.88 28.84
N GLY A 235 -13.01 13.95 28.05
CA GLY A 235 -12.19 15.16 28.19
C GLY A 235 -10.71 14.94 27.88
N LEU A 236 -10.39 13.99 27.00
CA LEU A 236 -9.02 13.65 26.65
C LEU A 236 -8.49 14.62 25.58
N LEU A 237 -7.57 15.50 26.00
CA LEU A 237 -6.95 16.50 25.14
C LEU A 237 -5.82 15.89 24.30
N GLN A 238 -6.17 15.27 23.19
CA GLN A 238 -5.23 14.60 22.29
C GLN A 238 -5.60 14.75 20.81
N ASP A 239 -4.67 14.40 19.93
CA ASP A 239 -4.91 14.31 18.49
C ASP A 239 -5.80 13.09 18.20
N THR A 240 -6.78 13.24 17.30
CA THR A 240 -7.73 12.15 16.95
C THR A 240 -7.09 11.13 16.00
N GLY A 241 -6.02 11.53 15.31
CA GLY A 241 -5.40 10.77 14.21
C GLY A 241 -5.86 11.22 12.83
N ASP A 242 -6.98 11.96 12.76
CA ASP A 242 -7.57 12.47 11.53
C ASP A 242 -6.85 13.75 11.08
N TRP A 243 -6.66 13.87 9.76
CA TRP A 243 -6.02 15.04 9.19
C TRP A 243 -6.40 15.25 7.73
N ARG A 244 -6.21 16.47 7.26
CA ARG A 244 -6.37 16.84 5.86
C ARG A 244 -5.19 17.66 5.39
N SER A 245 -4.81 17.50 4.12
CA SER A 245 -3.78 18.32 3.52
C SER A 245 -4.21 18.91 2.18
N THR A 246 -3.71 20.09 1.90
CA THR A 246 -3.80 20.75 0.60
C THR A 246 -2.40 21.02 0.11
N HIS A 247 -2.07 20.53 -1.08
CA HIS A 247 -0.81 20.80 -1.74
C HIS A 247 -1.05 21.52 -3.06
N VAL A 248 -0.22 22.53 -3.32
CA VAL A 248 -0.14 23.21 -4.62
C VAL A 248 1.29 23.09 -5.11
N ALA A 249 1.47 22.57 -6.32
CA ALA A 249 2.77 22.33 -6.91
C ALA A 249 2.86 22.94 -8.31
N VAL A 250 4.06 23.42 -8.64
CA VAL A 250 4.44 23.84 -9.99
C VAL A 250 5.80 23.25 -10.30
N GLN A 251 5.95 22.68 -11.49
CA GLN A 251 7.18 22.07 -11.97
C GLN A 251 7.44 22.47 -13.41
N LEU A 252 8.68 22.82 -13.72
CA LEU A 252 9.18 22.97 -15.07
C LEU A 252 10.05 21.76 -15.41
N SER A 253 9.76 21.09 -16.51
CA SER A 253 10.55 19.97 -17.04
C SER A 253 11.12 20.35 -18.40
N THR A 254 12.44 20.24 -18.57
CA THR A 254 13.12 20.45 -19.84
C THR A 254 13.94 19.23 -20.21
N THR A 255 13.83 18.81 -21.47
CA THR A 255 14.62 17.68 -22.00
C THR A 255 15.62 18.18 -23.03
N SER A 256 16.86 17.72 -22.96
CA SER A 256 17.92 18.00 -23.94
C SER A 256 18.73 16.76 -24.25
N ASP A 257 19.35 16.72 -25.44
CA ASP A 257 20.22 15.63 -25.84
C ASP A 257 21.66 16.11 -25.68
N TYR A 258 22.50 15.32 -25.00
CA TYR A 258 23.90 15.65 -24.75
C TYR A 258 24.76 14.39 -24.75
N GLN A 259 25.72 14.32 -25.68
CA GLN A 259 26.70 13.23 -25.79
C GLN A 259 26.11 11.80 -25.77
N GLY A 260 24.99 11.59 -26.48
CA GLY A 260 24.31 10.28 -26.54
C GLY A 260 23.43 9.96 -25.33
N TYR A 261 23.24 10.93 -24.43
CA TYR A 261 22.29 10.85 -23.33
C TYR A 261 21.13 11.80 -23.56
N ARG A 262 19.94 11.37 -23.13
CA ARG A 262 18.78 12.24 -22.96
C ARG A 262 18.75 12.75 -21.52
N LEU A 263 19.03 14.03 -21.37
CA LEU A 263 19.00 14.73 -20.08
C LEU A 263 17.60 15.29 -19.84
N THR A 264 16.98 14.93 -18.73
CA THR A 264 15.71 15.52 -18.27
C THR A 264 15.96 16.26 -16.97
N THR A 265 15.87 17.59 -17.03
CA THR A 265 15.98 18.48 -15.87
C THR A 265 14.58 18.87 -15.42
N GLN A 266 14.28 18.64 -14.15
CA GLN A 266 13.05 19.04 -13.49
C GLN A 266 13.37 20.00 -12.36
N ALA A 267 12.70 21.14 -12.32
CA ALA A 267 12.78 22.08 -11.21
C ALA A 267 11.37 22.38 -10.74
N GLY A 268 11.12 22.37 -9.44
CA GLY A 268 9.77 22.52 -8.91
C GLY A 268 9.71 23.11 -7.52
N LEU A 269 8.51 23.60 -7.20
CA LEU A 269 8.13 24.18 -5.93
C LEU A 269 6.77 23.62 -5.54
N ARG A 270 6.65 23.20 -4.28
CA ARG A 270 5.41 22.73 -3.67
C ARG A 270 5.18 23.48 -2.38
N PHE A 271 3.98 23.99 -2.21
CA PHE A 271 3.46 24.49 -0.95
C PHE A 271 2.41 23.52 -0.43
N GLY A 272 2.44 23.24 0.87
CA GLY A 272 1.53 22.35 1.56
C GLY A 272 0.98 23.00 2.82
N ARG A 273 -0.28 22.74 3.10
CA ARG A 273 -0.88 23.00 4.40
C ARG A 273 -1.51 21.71 4.91
N ILE A 274 -1.15 21.31 6.12
CA ILE A 274 -1.70 20.16 6.83
C ILE A 274 -2.49 20.68 8.01
N LEU A 275 -3.70 20.16 8.20
CA LEU A 275 -4.55 20.43 9.35
C LEU A 275 -4.80 19.09 10.04
N SER A 276 -4.32 18.96 11.27
CA SER A 276 -4.52 17.78 12.11
C SER A 276 -5.60 18.06 13.14
N GLU A 277 -6.57 17.15 13.24
CA GLU A 277 -7.69 17.29 14.17
C GLU A 277 -7.27 16.85 15.59
N ARG A 278 -7.74 17.61 16.58
CA ARG A 278 -7.48 17.37 18.00
C ARG A 278 -8.68 17.74 18.85
N VAL A 279 -8.82 17.09 19.99
CA VAL A 279 -9.80 17.47 21.01
C VAL A 279 -9.20 18.56 21.90
N ILE A 280 -9.93 19.67 22.04
CA ILE A 280 -9.58 20.80 22.91
C ILE A 280 -10.72 21.12 23.87
N GLU A 281 -10.38 21.72 25.00
CA GLU A 281 -11.38 22.34 25.87
C GLU A 281 -11.86 23.67 25.24
N ASP A 282 -13.16 23.92 25.29
CA ASP A 282 -13.77 25.13 24.79
C ASP A 282 -13.42 26.32 25.69
N SER A 283 -12.65 27.26 25.15
CA SER A 283 -12.23 28.48 25.86
C SER A 283 -13.40 29.35 26.32
N GLU A 284 -14.55 29.25 25.68
CA GLU A 284 -15.76 30.02 26.04
C GLU A 284 -16.66 29.28 27.05
N ARG A 285 -16.52 27.95 27.16
CA ARG A 285 -17.37 27.09 28.00
C ARG A 285 -16.50 26.06 28.72
N PRO A 286 -15.93 26.43 29.89
CA PRO A 286 -15.11 25.52 30.68
C PRO A 286 -15.83 24.20 30.97
N GLY A 287 -15.14 23.07 30.80
CA GLY A 287 -15.71 21.72 30.92
C GLY A 287 -16.46 21.20 29.69
N VAL A 288 -16.52 21.95 28.59
CA VAL A 288 -17.05 21.48 27.29
C VAL A 288 -15.88 21.21 26.35
N PHE A 289 -15.85 20.04 25.71
CA PHE A 289 -14.79 19.64 24.78
C PHE A 289 -15.27 19.64 23.34
N LYS A 290 -14.45 20.13 22.41
CA LYS A 290 -14.73 20.22 20.97
C LYS A 290 -13.52 19.81 20.14
N THR A 291 -13.72 19.54 18.85
CA THR A 291 -12.62 19.33 17.92
C THR A 291 -12.13 20.66 17.34
N ASP A 292 -10.82 20.75 17.09
CA ASP A 292 -10.14 21.89 16.49
C ASP A 292 -9.00 21.42 15.56
N ASP A 293 -8.64 22.25 14.58
CA ASP A 293 -7.60 21.94 13.60
C ASP A 293 -6.29 22.65 13.95
N LYS A 294 -5.22 21.87 14.17
CA LYS A 294 -3.86 22.40 14.28
C LYS A 294 -3.21 22.46 12.90
N GLY A 295 -2.89 23.68 12.45
CA GLY A 295 -2.27 23.90 11.15
C GLY A 295 -0.73 23.83 11.14
N LYS A 296 -0.17 23.18 10.12
CA LYS A 296 1.26 23.19 9.78
C LYS A 296 1.42 23.52 8.29
N ASN A 297 2.33 24.43 7.97
CA ASN A 297 2.68 24.74 6.59
C ASN A 297 4.02 24.09 6.22
N GLU A 298 4.14 23.65 4.98
CA GLU A 298 5.35 23.04 4.45
C GLU A 298 5.66 23.62 3.07
N THR A 299 6.94 23.90 2.81
CA THR A 299 7.42 24.34 1.51
C THR A 299 8.55 23.42 1.10
N THR A 300 8.49 22.91 -0.13
CA THR A 300 9.53 22.06 -0.70
C THR A 300 9.93 22.60 -2.06
N THR A 301 11.21 22.83 -2.27
CA THR A 301 11.80 23.08 -3.58
C THR A 301 12.69 21.91 -3.96
N PHE A 302 12.76 21.60 -5.24
CA PHE A 302 13.68 20.56 -5.73
C PHE A 302 14.18 20.89 -7.13
N ILE A 303 15.35 20.36 -7.43
CA ILE A 303 15.91 20.28 -8.78
C ILE A 303 16.46 18.87 -8.93
N THR A 304 16.01 18.17 -9.97
CA THR A 304 16.45 16.82 -10.29
C THR A 304 16.91 16.76 -11.74
N VAL A 305 18.03 16.10 -11.99
CA VAL A 305 18.56 15.86 -13.34
C VAL A 305 18.66 14.35 -13.55
N PHE A 306 17.93 13.85 -14.53
CA PHE A 306 18.00 12.47 -14.98
C PHE A 306 18.81 12.39 -16.27
N ALA A 307 19.66 11.38 -16.38
CA ALA A 307 20.36 11.04 -17.62
C ALA A 307 19.98 9.61 -18.02
N GLY A 308 19.25 9.47 -19.13
CA GLY A 308 18.97 8.17 -19.74
C GLY A 308 19.87 7.95 -20.95
N LEU A 309 20.34 6.72 -21.16
CA LEU A 309 20.91 6.31 -22.44
C LEU A 309 19.78 6.27 -23.49
N GLU A 310 20.07 6.78 -24.68
CA GLU A 310 19.14 6.73 -25.83
C GLU A 310 19.06 5.32 -26.44
#